data_AF-A0A2T0UF18-F1
#
_entry.id   AF-A0A2T0UF18-F1
#
_cell.length_a   1.000
_cell.length_b   1.000
_cell.length_c   1.000
_cell.angle_alpha   90.00
_cell.angle_beta   90.00
_cell.angle_gamma   90.00
#
_symmetry.space_group_name_H-M   'P 1'
#
loop_
_entity.id
_entity.type
_entity.pdbx_description
1 polymer ?
#
loop_
_entity_poly.entity_id
_entity_poly.type
_entity_poly.pdbx_seq_one_letter_code
_entity_poly.pdbx_strand_id
1 'polypeptide(L)'
;MTIYRSSDDTEYTVAYDQAGYTDGDAPAHHWSAVTLDGETISELWAQIDDEDGIQFRAGQIIQVETEPAYRREGIARQLYAIAYEQLGGALHHSPEEHRTHDGHAWAQAVD
;
A
#
# COMPACT_ATOMS: atom_id res chain seq x y z
N MET A 1 0.02 -19.13 -3.24
CA MET A 1 -0.88 -17.98 -3.45
C MET A 1 -1.81 -17.91 -2.27
N THR A 2 -1.73 -16.84 -1.49
CA THR A 2 -2.60 -16.63 -0.32
C THR A 2 -3.84 -15.85 -0.77
N ILE A 3 -5.02 -16.32 -0.39
CA ILE A 3 -6.29 -15.64 -0.64
C ILE A 3 -6.71 -14.94 0.66
N TYR A 4 -7.01 -13.66 0.55
CA TYR A 4 -7.58 -12.83 1.60
C TYR A 4 -9.06 -12.61 1.33
N ARG A 5 -9.79 -12.24 2.38
CA ARG A 5 -11.21 -11.93 2.29
C ARG A 5 -11.50 -10.62 3.01
N SER A 6 -12.24 -9.74 2.35
CA SER A 6 -12.70 -8.47 2.92
C SER A 6 -13.83 -8.69 3.92
N SER A 7 -14.30 -7.65 4.61
CA SER A 7 -15.45 -7.77 5.52
C SER A 7 -16.76 -8.14 4.83
N ASP A 8 -16.88 -7.84 3.54
CA ASP A 8 -18.09 -8.05 2.74
C ASP A 8 -17.95 -9.30 1.85
N ASP A 9 -17.05 -10.20 2.26
CA ASP A 9 -16.74 -11.49 1.62
C ASP A 9 -16.09 -11.41 0.21
N THR A 10 -15.58 -10.24 -0.19
CA THR A 10 -14.78 -10.10 -1.43
C THR A 10 -13.47 -10.86 -1.30
N GLU A 11 -13.21 -11.83 -2.18
CA GLU A 11 -11.96 -12.59 -2.23
C GLU A 11 -10.93 -11.92 -3.14
N TYR A 12 -9.70 -11.79 -2.64
CA TYR A 12 -8.61 -11.18 -3.38
C TYR A 12 -7.25 -11.79 -3.01
N THR A 13 -6.27 -11.56 -3.88
CA THR A 13 -4.86 -11.84 -3.65
C THR A 13 -4.09 -10.54 -3.51
N VAL A 14 -2.90 -10.59 -2.92
CA VAL A 14 -2.02 -9.42 -2.85
C VAL A 14 -0.82 -9.65 -3.74
N ALA A 15 -0.61 -8.75 -4.70
CA ALA A 15 0.56 -8.70 -5.55
C ALA A 15 1.52 -7.61 -5.07
N TYR A 16 2.78 -7.74 -5.45
CA TYR A 16 3.84 -6.79 -5.14
C TYR A 16 4.70 -6.56 -6.38
N ASP A 17 5.03 -5.31 -6.66
CA ASP A 17 5.99 -4.91 -7.67
C ASP A 17 6.70 -3.59 -7.30
N GLN A 18 7.58 -3.14 -8.20
CA GLN A 18 8.12 -1.78 -8.18
C GLN A 18 7.75 -1.08 -9.49
N ALA A 19 7.04 0.04 -9.38
CA ALA A 19 6.55 0.81 -10.51
C ALA A 19 6.57 2.31 -10.19
N GLY A 20 6.59 3.16 -11.21
CA GLY A 20 6.30 4.58 -11.04
C GLY A 20 4.81 4.77 -10.78
N TYR A 21 4.46 5.62 -9.82
CA TYR A 21 3.05 5.94 -9.56
C TYR A 21 2.42 6.71 -10.74
N THR A 22 3.15 7.67 -11.30
CA THR A 22 2.85 8.31 -12.59
C THR A 22 4.03 8.23 -13.56
N ASP A 23 3.78 8.49 -14.85
CA ASP A 23 4.81 8.51 -15.88
C ASP A 23 5.88 9.56 -15.55
N GLY A 24 7.10 9.09 -15.26
CA GLY A 24 8.26 9.91 -14.95
C GLY A 24 8.65 9.91 -13.46
N ASP A 25 7.84 9.32 -12.58
CA ASP A 25 8.20 9.15 -11.18
C ASP A 25 9.32 8.11 -11.00
N ALA A 26 10.11 8.28 -9.94
CA ALA A 26 11.01 7.23 -9.51
C ALA A 26 10.20 5.98 -9.11
N PRO A 27 10.71 4.76 -9.37
CA PRO A 27 10.03 3.54 -8.95
C PRO A 27 9.79 3.53 -7.44
N ALA A 28 8.55 3.28 -7.05
CA ALA A 28 8.12 3.08 -5.67
C ALA A 28 7.73 1.61 -5.47
N HIS A 29 7.70 1.17 -4.21
CA HIS A 29 7.18 -0.13 -3.85
C HIS A 29 5.66 -0.10 -3.85
N HIS A 30 5.07 -1.09 -4.52
CA HIS A 30 3.64 -1.13 -4.76
C HIS A 30 3.06 -2.47 -4.33
N TRP A 31 1.99 -2.42 -3.55
CA TRP A 31 1.18 -3.56 -3.18
C TRP A 31 -0.24 -3.36 -3.66
N SER A 32 -0.77 -4.33 -4.41
CA SER A 32 -2.10 -4.28 -4.98
C SER A 32 -2.95 -5.46 -4.49
N ALA A 33 -4.17 -5.15 -4.03
CA ALA A 33 -5.21 -6.13 -3.78
C ALA A 33 -5.95 -6.39 -5.11
N VAL A 34 -5.86 -7.62 -5.61
CA VAL A 34 -6.41 -8.02 -6.91
C VAL A 34 -7.44 -9.13 -6.72
N THR A 35 -8.68 -8.92 -7.17
CA THR A 35 -9.76 -9.93 -7.10
C THR A 35 -9.40 -11.17 -7.90
N LEU A 36 -10.12 -12.27 -7.66
CA LEU A 36 -9.92 -13.51 -8.43
C LEU A 36 -10.22 -13.34 -9.93
N ASP A 37 -10.98 -12.31 -10.30
CA ASP A 37 -11.28 -11.94 -11.69
C ASP A 37 -10.23 -10.99 -12.30
N GLY A 38 -9.21 -10.58 -11.53
CA GLY A 38 -8.09 -9.75 -12.00
C GLY A 38 -8.28 -8.24 -11.86
N GLU A 39 -9.29 -7.78 -11.12
CA GLU A 39 -9.52 -6.36 -10.85
C GLU A 39 -8.68 -5.89 -9.66
N THR A 40 -7.90 -4.82 -9.84
CA THR A 40 -7.24 -4.13 -8.70
C THR A 40 -8.27 -3.30 -7.95
N ILE A 41 -8.48 -3.59 -6.67
CA ILE A 41 -9.51 -2.96 -5.84
C ILE A 41 -8.95 -2.09 -4.72
N SER A 42 -7.65 -2.24 -4.43
CA SER A 42 -6.93 -1.34 -3.52
C SER A 42 -5.43 -1.40 -3.79
N GLU A 43 -4.76 -0.29 -3.56
CA GLU A 43 -3.32 -0.14 -3.78
C GLU A 43 -2.68 0.60 -2.61
N LEU A 44 -1.45 0.21 -2.28
CA LEU A 44 -0.58 0.88 -1.33
C LEU A 44 0.78 1.11 -1.99
N TRP A 45 1.23 2.36 -1.96
CA TRP A 45 2.48 2.80 -2.54
C TRP A 45 3.38 3.35 -1.43
N ALA A 46 4.64 2.90 -1.41
CA ALA A 46 5.63 3.39 -0.48
C ALA A 46 6.98 3.65 -1.16
N GLN A 47 7.62 4.75 -0.78
CA GLN A 47 9.02 4.98 -1.10
C GLN A 47 9.88 4.29 -0.03
N ILE A 48 10.89 3.54 -0.44
CA ILE A 48 11.79 2.86 0.48
C ILE A 48 13.19 3.43 0.29
N ASP A 49 13.77 3.89 1.39
CA ASP A 49 15.15 4.34 1.42
C ASP A 49 16.07 3.10 1.40
N ASP A 50 16.39 2.62 0.20
CA ASP A 50 17.44 1.64 -0.02
C ASP A 50 18.80 2.37 -0.01
N GLU A 51 19.25 2.84 1.16
CA GLU A 51 20.63 3.30 1.31
C GLU A 51 21.55 2.09 1.49
N ASP A 52 22.47 1.90 0.54
CA ASP A 52 23.41 0.78 0.51
C ASP A 52 24.12 0.60 1.87
N GLY A 53 23.87 -0.54 2.52
CA GLY A 53 24.52 -0.92 3.79
C GLY A 53 23.70 -0.67 5.06
N ILE A 54 22.50 -0.08 4.97
CA ILE A 54 21.60 0.05 6.12
C ILE A 54 20.64 -1.16 6.16
N GLN A 55 20.68 -1.89 7.28
CA GLN A 55 19.87 -3.11 7.48
C GLN A 55 18.38 -2.81 7.75
N PHE A 56 18.04 -1.55 8.02
CA PHE A 56 16.71 -1.06 8.31
C PHE A 56 16.18 -0.26 7.10
N ARG A 57 15.41 -0.94 6.24
CA ARG A 57 14.70 -0.30 5.13
C ARG A 57 13.44 0.34 5.68
N ALA A 58 13.45 1.66 5.81
CA ALA A 58 12.27 2.39 6.25
C ALA A 58 11.44 2.78 5.02
N GLY A 59 10.17 2.40 5.00
CA GLY A 59 9.21 2.75 3.97
C GLY A 59 8.36 3.94 4.40
N GLN A 60 8.16 4.88 3.49
CA GLN A 60 7.28 6.03 3.60
C GLN A 60 6.07 5.84 2.70
N ILE A 61 4.88 5.70 3.28
CA ILE A 61 3.63 5.54 2.53
C ILE A 61 3.28 6.86 1.84
N ILE A 62 3.38 6.87 0.52
CA ILE A 62 3.10 8.04 -0.32
C ILE A 62 1.64 8.08 -0.76
N GLN A 63 1.03 6.91 -0.97
CA GLN A 63 -0.36 6.80 -1.40
C GLN A 63 -1.01 5.49 -0.93
N VAL A 64 -2.29 5.59 -0.59
CA VAL A 64 -3.18 4.46 -0.42
C VAL A 64 -4.48 4.79 -1.13
N GLU A 65 -4.96 3.89 -1.97
CA GLU A 65 -6.22 4.05 -2.68
C GLU A 65 -7.04 2.76 -2.56
N THR A 66 -8.35 2.93 -2.39
CA THR A 66 -9.32 1.83 -2.45
C THR A 66 -10.47 2.29 -3.30
N GLU A 67 -10.81 1.47 -4.30
CA GLU A 67 -11.94 1.69 -5.19
C GLU A 67 -13.22 1.98 -4.38
N PRO A 68 -14.03 3.00 -4.73
CA PRO A 68 -15.14 3.45 -3.89
C PRO A 68 -16.11 2.36 -3.46
N ALA A 69 -16.33 1.35 -4.31
CA ALA A 69 -17.19 0.21 -4.04
C ALA A 69 -16.68 -0.69 -2.91
N TYR A 70 -15.36 -0.72 -2.67
CA TYR A 70 -14.68 -1.62 -1.74
C TYR A 70 -14.14 -0.91 -0.48
N ARG A 71 -14.47 0.38 -0.31
CA ARG A 71 -14.06 1.17 0.86
C ARG A 71 -14.75 0.67 2.11
N ARG A 72 -14.06 0.80 3.25
CA ARG A 72 -14.49 0.32 4.59
C ARG A 72 -14.51 -1.20 4.75
N GLU A 73 -14.04 -1.97 3.78
CA GLU A 73 -13.98 -3.43 3.91
C GLU A 73 -12.68 -3.97 4.53
N GLY A 74 -11.83 -3.07 5.05
CA GLY A 74 -10.56 -3.43 5.71
C GLY A 74 -9.40 -3.75 4.76
N ILE A 75 -9.58 -3.67 3.45
CA ILE A 75 -8.58 -4.06 2.43
C ILE A 75 -7.30 -3.21 2.54
N ALA A 76 -7.41 -1.88 2.59
CA ALA A 76 -6.27 -0.98 2.76
C ALA A 76 -5.47 -1.28 4.05
N ARG A 77 -6.17 -1.62 5.14
CA ARG A 77 -5.53 -2.01 6.41
C ARG A 77 -4.78 -3.33 6.27
N GLN A 78 -5.33 -4.29 5.52
CA GLN A 78 -4.67 -5.56 5.25
C GLN A 78 -3.42 -5.37 4.37
N LEU A 79 -3.48 -4.50 3.34
CA LEU A 79 -2.31 -4.13 2.54
C LEU A 79 -1.22 -3.50 3.41
N TYR A 80 -1.59 -2.56 4.29
CA TYR A 80 -0.65 -1.96 5.24
C TYR A 80 0.01 -3.01 6.13
N ALA A 81 -0.76 -3.94 6.72
CA ALA A 81 -0.21 -4.97 7.60
C ALA A 81 0.81 -5.87 6.86
N ILE A 82 0.49 -6.27 5.63
CA ILE A 82 1.39 -7.07 4.80
C ILE A 82 2.66 -6.30 4.46
N ALA A 83 2.54 -5.05 4.02
CA ALA A 83 3.69 -4.21 3.70
C ALA A 83 4.56 -3.95 4.93
N TYR A 84 3.94 -3.67 6.08
CA TYR A 84 4.61 -3.47 7.37
C TYR A 84 5.41 -4.71 7.78
N GLU A 85 4.81 -5.90 7.70
CA GLU A 85 5.50 -7.17 8.00
C GLU A 85 6.66 -7.45 7.03
N GLN A 86 6.46 -7.23 5.73
CA GLN A 86 7.50 -7.42 4.71
C GLN A 86 8.70 -6.49 4.91
N LEU A 87 8.46 -5.30 5.47
CA LEU A 87 9.50 -4.32 5.81
C LEU A 87 10.01 -4.44 7.23
N GLY A 88 9.75 -5.57 7.91
CA GLY A 88 10.26 -5.81 9.27
C GLY A 88 9.76 -4.79 10.29
N GLY A 89 8.59 -4.21 10.06
CA GLY A 89 7.95 -3.21 10.91
C GLY A 89 8.42 -1.77 10.73
N ALA A 90 9.12 -1.47 9.63
CA ALA A 90 9.66 -0.15 9.34
C ALA A 90 8.84 0.59 8.27
N LEU A 91 7.50 0.58 8.35
CA LEU A 91 6.63 1.33 7.43
C LEU A 91 5.86 2.42 8.19
N HIS A 92 5.99 3.66 7.73
CA HIS A 92 5.41 4.85 8.35
C HIS A 92 4.74 5.75 7.31
N HIS A 93 3.86 6.64 7.75
CA HIS A 93 3.30 7.66 6.86
C HIS A 93 4.42 8.60 6.39
N SER A 94 4.43 8.94 5.10
CA SER A 94 5.30 10.02 4.60
C SER A 94 5.08 11.32 5.38
N PRO A 95 6.04 12.26 5.42
CA PRO A 95 5.77 13.63 5.88
C PRO A 95 4.57 14.23 5.13
N GLU A 96 3.77 15.09 5.78
CA GLU A 96 2.54 15.65 5.19
C GLU A 96 2.76 16.29 3.82
N GLU A 97 3.87 17.01 3.66
CA GLU A 97 4.30 17.67 2.42
C GLU A 97 4.61 16.71 1.25
N HIS A 98 4.79 15.42 1.53
CA HIS A 98 5.09 14.38 0.54
C HIS A 98 3.91 13.42 0.29
N ARG A 99 2.77 13.62 0.97
CA ARG A 99 1.58 12.76 0.80
C ARG A 99 0.76 13.25 -0.39
N THR A 100 0.22 12.31 -1.16
CA THR A 100 -0.88 12.63 -2.08
C THR A 100 -2.16 12.93 -1.28
N HIS A 101 -3.19 13.47 -1.95
CA HIS A 101 -4.44 13.82 -1.28
C HIS A 101 -5.07 12.62 -0.55
N ASP A 102 -5.12 11.46 -1.22
CA ASP A 102 -5.68 10.24 -0.66
C ASP A 102 -4.77 9.62 0.41
N GLY A 103 -3.44 9.67 0.21
CA GLY A 103 -2.47 9.28 1.23
C GLY A 103 -2.61 10.12 2.52
N HIS A 104 -2.88 11.42 2.39
CA HIS A 104 -3.14 12.30 3.53
C HIS A 104 -4.45 11.96 4.24
N ALA A 105 -5.54 11.76 3.49
CA ALA A 105 -6.83 11.39 4.05
C ALA A 105 -6.79 10.05 4.80
N TRP A 106 -6.04 9.08 4.27
CA TRP A 106 -5.85 7.79 4.93
C TRP A 106 -5.03 7.94 6.22
N ALA A 107 -3.90 8.66 6.19
CA ALA A 107 -3.07 8.89 7.37
C ALA A 107 -3.86 9.51 8.54
N GLN A 108 -4.74 10.49 8.26
CA GLN A 108 -5.62 11.07 9.29
C GLN A 108 -6.66 10.08 9.86
N ALA A 109 -7.02 9.04 9.11
CA ALA A 109 -8.04 8.09 9.52
C ALA A 109 -7.50 6.95 10.39
N VAL A 110 -6.18 6.74 10.40
CA VAL A 110 -5.53 5.60 11.08
C VAL A 110 -4.55 6.01 12.20
N ASP A 111 -4.19 7.30 12.30
CA ASP A 111 -3.56 7.91 13.49
C ASP A 111 -4.57 8.09 14.64
#